data_AF-A0A6G3XAI4-F1
#
_entry.id   AF-A0A6G3XAI4-F1
#
_cell.length_a   1.000
_cell.length_b   1.000
_cell.length_c   1.000
_cell.angle_alpha   90.00
_cell.angle_beta   90.00
_cell.angle_gamma   90.00
#
_symmetry.space_group_name_H-M   'P 1'
#
loop_
_entity.id
_entity.type
_entity.pdbx_description
1 polymer ?
#
loop_
_entity_poly.entity_id
_entity_poly.type
_entity_poly.pdbx_seq_one_letter_code
_entity_poly.pdbx_strand_id
1 'polypeptide(L)' 'LRSYALIMANTEYIQFFLTDVNVSMTGDTALVTCTENILSGGPAEEGNALGPLVGQLVVATNVFRRTADGW' A
#
# COMPACT_ATOMS: atom_id res chain seq x y z
N LEU A 1 -1.76 -10.09 9.45
CA LEU A 1 -1.86 -9.04 10.50
C LEU A 1 -0.52 -8.72 11.17
N ARG A 2 0.24 -9.71 11.64
CA ARG A 2 1.56 -9.44 12.28
C ARG A 2 2.58 -8.74 11.38
N SER A 3 2.57 -9.02 10.08
CA SER A 3 3.43 -8.36 9.09
C SER A 3 3.13 -6.87 8.96
N TYR A 4 1.86 -6.48 8.80
CA TYR A 4 1.45 -5.08 8.72
C TYR A 4 1.78 -4.30 10.00
N ALA A 5 1.55 -4.90 11.17
CA ALA A 5 1.91 -4.27 12.43
C ALA A 5 3.41 -3.94 12.49
N LEU A 6 4.27 -4.87 12.04
CA LEU A 6 5.71 -4.65 12.00
C LEU A 6 6.10 -3.57 10.97
N ILE A 7 5.54 -3.61 9.76
CA ILE A 7 5.82 -2.62 8.71
C ILE A 7 5.43 -1.21 9.19
N MET A 8 4.22 -1.05 9.72
CA MET A 8 3.72 0.24 10.20
C MET A 8 4.49 0.76 11.42
N ALA A 9 5.00 -0.13 12.29
CA ALA A 9 5.82 0.27 13.43
C ALA A 9 7.23 0.73 13.01
N ASN A 10 7.73 0.33 11.84
CA ASN A 10 9.10 0.62 11.39
C ASN A 10 9.17 1.58 10.19
N THR A 11 8.03 2.05 9.70
CA THR A 11 7.97 2.97 8.57
C THR A 11 7.38 4.29 9.04
N GLU A 12 8.22 5.33 9.15
CA GLU A 12 7.80 6.65 9.62
C GLU A 12 6.94 7.37 8.59
N TYR A 13 7.28 7.20 7.30
CA TYR A 13 6.51 7.75 6.20
C TYR A 13 6.31 6.72 5.09
N ILE A 14 5.07 6.57 4.63
CA ILE A 14 4.76 5.80 3.42
C ILE A 14 3.60 6.47 2.68
N GLN A 15 3.76 6.61 1.37
CA GLN A 15 2.73 7.11 0.48
C GLN A 15 2.63 6.21 -0.75
N PHE A 16 1.40 5.91 -1.14
CA PHE A 16 1.09 5.13 -2.33
C PHE A 16 0.49 6.05 -3.39
N PHE A 17 1.08 6.04 -4.59
CA PHE A 17 0.51 6.66 -5.78
C PHE A 17 0.05 5.55 -6.71
N LEU A 18 -1.24 5.22 -6.65
CA LEU A 18 -1.81 4.14 -7.43
C LEU A 18 -2.03 4.59 -8.87
N THR A 19 -1.47 3.87 -9.82
CA THR A 19 -1.74 4.02 -11.26
C THR A 19 -2.22 2.69 -11.84
N ASP A 20 -2.72 2.73 -13.07
CA ASP A 20 -3.13 1.53 -13.81
C ASP A 20 -4.14 0.65 -13.05
N VAL A 21 -5.02 1.29 -12.28
CA VAL A 21 -6.04 0.60 -11.49
C VAL A 21 -7.04 -0.05 -12.43
N ASN A 22 -7.13 -1.38 -12.39
CA ASN A 22 -8.13 -2.16 -13.10
C ASN A 22 -8.96 -2.97 -12.10
N VAL A 23 -10.27 -3.05 -12.34
CA VAL A 23 -11.20 -3.79 -11.50
C VAL A 23 -11.98 -4.77 -12.37
N SER A 24 -11.94 -6.04 -12.00
CA SER A 24 -12.77 -7.10 -12.60
C SER A 24 -13.65 -7.73 -11.52
N MET A 25 -14.91 -7.99 -11.85
CA MET A 25 -15.89 -8.51 -10.89
C MET A 25 -16.49 -9.82 -11.40
N THR A 26 -16.69 -10.78 -10.49
CA THR A 26 -17.39 -12.03 -10.77
C THR A 26 -18.20 -12.43 -9.54
N GLY A 27 -19.53 -12.24 -9.61
CA GLY A 27 -20.43 -12.43 -8.47
C GLY A 27 -20.03 -11.54 -7.29
N ASP A 28 -19.82 -12.15 -6.12
CA ASP A 28 -19.42 -11.47 -4.89
C ASP A 28 -17.91 -11.27 -4.73
N THR A 29 -17.12 -11.57 -5.76
CA THR A 29 -15.66 -11.42 -5.73
C THR A 29 -15.23 -10.30 -6.69
N ALA A 30 -14.36 -9.42 -6.22
CA ALA A 30 -13.70 -8.41 -7.05
C ALA A 30 -12.18 -8.60 -7.03
N LEU A 31 -11.57 -8.53 -8.20
CA LEU A 31 -10.12 -8.56 -8.41
C LEU A 31 -9.68 -7.16 -8.84
N VAL A 32 -8.84 -6.53 -8.04
CA VAL A 32 -8.26 -5.21 -8.33
C VAL A 32 -6.78 -5.38 -8.59
N THR A 33 -6.31 -4.94 -9.75
CA THR A 33 -4.88 -4.83 -10.04
C THR A 33 -4.47 -3.38 -10.12
N CYS A 34 -3.27 -3.05 -9.66
CA CYS A 34 -2.73 -1.70 -9.76
C CYS A 34 -1.21 -1.70 -9.73
N THR A 35 -0.63 -0.61 -10.24
CA THR A 35 0.76 -0.24 -9.97
C THR A 35 0.80 0.62 -8.71
N GLU A 36 1.53 0.16 -7.71
CA GLU A 36 1.84 0.88 -6.48
C GLU A 36 3.19 1.59 -6.65
N ASN A 37 3.14 2.89 -6.98
CA ASN A 37 4.34 3.72 -6.94
C ASN A 37 4.49 4.18 -5.49
N ILE A 38 5.39 3.55 -4.73
CA ILE A 38 5.53 3.76 -3.29
C ILE A 38 6.66 4.74 -3.05
N LEU A 39 6.40 5.76 -2.24
CA LEU A 39 7.43 6.64 -1.68
C LEU A 39 7.46 6.43 -0.17
N SER A 40 8.59 5.97 0.36
CA SER A 40 8.75 5.70 1.78
C SER A 40 9.96 6.41 2.37
N GLY A 41 9.87 6.78 3.64
CA GLY A 41 10.95 7.40 4.41
C GLY A 41 11.13 6.65 5.72
N GLY A 42 12.38 6.29 6.02
CA GLY A 42 12.77 5.78 7.32
C GLY A 42 12.91 6.89 8.37
N PRO A 43 13.34 6.53 9.60
CA PRO A 43 13.57 7.48 10.68
C PRO A 43 14.44 8.66 10.25
N ALA A 44 14.04 9.87 10.63
CA ALA A 44 14.86 11.07 10.42
C ALA A 44 16.20 11.00 11.20
N GLU A 45 17.29 11.46 10.58
CA GLU A 45 18.52 11.80 11.30
C GLU A 45 18.38 13.18 11.97
N GLU A 46 19.17 13.44 13.02
CA GLU A 46 19.04 14.62 13.89
C GLU A 46 18.90 15.92 13.09
N GLY A 47 17.77 16.60 13.28
CA GLY A 47 17.46 17.90 12.68
C GLY A 47 16.59 17.86 11.42
N ASN A 48 16.29 16.69 10.86
CA ASN A 48 15.38 16.54 9.72
C ASN A 48 13.97 16.11 10.14
N ALA A 49 12.98 16.44 9.31
CA ALA A 49 11.58 16.03 9.53
C ALA A 49 11.31 14.59 9.06
N LEU A 50 12.09 14.07 8.11
CA LEU A 50 11.99 12.71 7.57
C LEU A 50 13.38 12.21 7.18
N GLY A 51 13.58 10.90 7.26
CA GLY A 51 14.74 10.23 6.68
C GLY A 51 14.75 10.29 5.14
N PRO A 52 15.82 9.79 4.48
CA PRO A 52 15.91 9.79 3.03
C PRO A 52 14.75 9.04 2.40
N LEU A 53 14.13 9.66 1.38
CA LEU A 53 13.01 9.07 0.67
C LEU A 53 13.48 8.05 -0.37
N VAL A 54 12.84 6.89 -0.38
CA VAL A 54 13.07 5.79 -1.31
C VAL A 54 11.82 5.52 -2.13
N GLY A 55 11.98 5.51 -3.45
CA GLY A 55 10.93 5.17 -4.40
C GLY A 55 10.95 3.68 -4.75
N GLN A 56 9.78 3.06 -4.83
CA GLN A 56 9.60 1.68 -5.29
C GLN A 56 8.48 1.60 -6.33
N LEU A 57 8.68 0.75 -7.33
CA LEU A 57 7.67 0.41 -8.33
C LEU A 57 7.20 -1.02 -8.08
N VAL A 58 5.96 -1.17 -7.63
CA VAL A 58 5.36 -2.46 -7.27
C VAL A 58 4.09 -2.67 -8.07
N VAL A 59 3.76 -3.94 -8.39
CA VAL A 59 2.45 -4.32 -8.93
C VAL A 59 1.73 -5.19 -7.91
N ALA A 60 0.44 -4.94 -7.73
CA ALA A 60 -0.38 -5.62 -6.74
C ALA A 60 -1.66 -6.18 -7.34
N THR A 61 -2.11 -7.30 -6.78
CA THR A 61 -3.39 -7.95 -7.07
C THR A 61 -4.14 -8.13 -5.75
N ASN A 62 -5.16 -7.32 -5.54
CA ASN A 62 -6.01 -7.31 -4.36
C ASN A 62 -7.33 -8.02 -4.65
N VAL A 63 -7.67 -9.03 -3.85
CA VAL A 63 -8.95 -9.75 -3.95
C VAL A 63 -9.87 -9.28 -2.84
N PHE A 64 -11.02 -8.73 -3.22
CA PHE A 64 -12.07 -8.27 -2.30
C PHE A 64 -13.26 -9.22 -2.35
N ARG A 65 -13.96 -9.35 -1.21
CA ARG A 65 -15.10 -10.26 -1.07
C ARG A 65 -16.27 -9.48 -0.47
N ARG A 66 -17.35 -9.36 -1.23
CA ARG A 66 -18.59 -8.77 -0.73
C ARG A 66 -19.10 -9.56 0.48
N THR A 67 -19.30 -8.83 1.57
CA THR A 67 -19.91 -9.25 2.84
C THR A 67 -21.07 -8.32 3.18
N ALA A 68 -21.78 -8.59 4.29
CA ALA A 68 -22.82 -7.69 4.78
C ALA A 68 -22.26 -6.33 5.25
N ASP A 69 -20.98 -6.28 5.65
CA ASP A 69 -20.34 -5.08 6.22
C ASP A 69 -19.51 -4.29 5.19
N GLY A 70 -19.39 -4.78 3.95
CA GLY A 70 -18.59 -4.15 2.90
C GLY A 70 -17.91 -5.14 1.96
N TRP A 71 -16.97 -4.63 1.17
CA TRP A 71 -16.10 -5.42 0.29
C TRP A 71 -14.90 -6.04 1.00
#